data_AF-A0A536XJA1-F1
#
_entry.id   AF-A0A536XJA1-F1
#
_cell.length_a   1.000
_cell.length_b   1.000
_cell.length_c   1.000
_cell.angle_alpha   90.00
_cell.angle_beta   90.00
_cell.angle_gamma   90.00
#
_symmetry.space_group_name_H-M   'P 1'
#
loop_
_entity.id
_entity.type
_entity.pdbx_description
1 polymer ?
#
loop_
_entity_poly.entity_id
_entity_poly.type
_entity_poly.pdbx_seq_one_letter_code
_entity_poly.pdbx_strand_id
1 'polypeptide(L)'
;MNNLAWVTQRLNKPGALAYAEKATALQPNQPAFMDTLAMILGNKGELNKALEIEKKAIALQPDQPGIRLNLAKLYIKAGQGALAKTELKQLARLGTKFAGQAEVGELLKSL
;
A
#
# COMPACT_ATOMS: atom_id res chain seq x y z
N MET A 1 -15.10 2.16 13.73
CA MET A 1 -13.94 3.08 13.76
C MET A 1 -12.76 2.38 14.41
N ASN A 2 -11.57 2.50 13.81
CA ASN A 2 -10.24 2.24 14.37
C ASN A 2 -9.62 0.82 14.40
N ASN A 3 -10.04 -0.12 13.55
CA ASN A 3 -9.33 -1.41 13.43
C ASN A 3 -8.16 -1.37 12.42
N LEU A 4 -8.22 -0.49 11.41
CA LEU A 4 -7.21 -0.45 10.35
C LEU A 4 -5.88 0.10 10.84
N ALA A 5 -5.92 1.24 11.54
CA ALA A 5 -4.75 1.89 12.13
C ALA A 5 -4.05 0.98 13.15
N TRP A 6 -4.81 0.17 13.89
CA TRP A 6 -4.25 -0.77 14.86
C TRP A 6 -3.51 -1.94 14.20
N VAL A 7 -3.99 -2.44 13.06
CA VAL A 7 -3.33 -3.50 12.29
C VAL A 7 -2.10 -2.95 11.56
N THR A 8 -2.18 -1.76 10.98
CA THR A 8 -1.03 -1.12 10.30
C THR A 8 0.08 -0.73 11.29
N GLN A 9 -0.25 -0.18 12.46
CA GLN A 9 0.75 0.17 13.48
C GLN A 9 1.40 -1.07 14.13
N ARG A 10 0.74 -2.24 14.07
CA ARG A 10 1.25 -3.55 14.54
C ARG A 10 1.85 -4.42 13.43
N LEU A 11 2.23 -3.86 12.28
CA LEU A 11 2.90 -4.58 11.18
C LEU A 11 4.19 -5.36 11.55
N ASN A 12 4.61 -5.29 12.82
CA ASN A 12 5.68 -6.09 13.41
C ASN A 12 5.25 -6.96 14.63
N LYS A 13 3.94 -7.24 14.80
CA LYS A 13 3.43 -8.10 15.89
C LYS A 13 2.76 -9.38 15.36
N PRO A 14 2.89 -10.51 16.08
CA PRO A 14 2.22 -11.76 15.75
C PRO A 14 0.69 -11.56 15.62
N GLY A 15 0.09 -12.07 14.55
CA GLY A 15 -1.36 -12.06 14.32
C GLY A 15 -1.92 -10.98 13.38
N ALA A 16 -1.12 -9.99 12.96
CA ALA A 16 -1.60 -8.93 12.04
C ALA A 16 -2.19 -9.48 10.73
N LEU A 17 -1.56 -10.53 10.17
CA LEU A 17 -2.06 -11.19 8.95
C LEU A 17 -3.46 -11.78 9.16
N ALA A 18 -3.68 -12.54 10.23
CA ALA A 18 -4.96 -13.19 10.50
C ALA A 18 -6.10 -12.17 10.66
N TYR A 19 -5.82 -11.01 11.27
CA TYR A 19 -6.79 -9.92 11.37
C TYR A 19 -7.10 -9.29 10.01
N ALA A 20 -6.10 -9.04 9.18
CA ALA A 20 -6.29 -8.47 7.85
C ALA A 20 -7.01 -9.43 6.90
N GLU A 21 -6.70 -10.73 6.96
CA GLU A 21 -7.42 -11.77 6.23
C GLU A 21 -8.88 -11.86 6.66
N LYS A 22 -9.15 -11.86 7.98
CA LYS A 22 -10.53 -11.84 8.49
C LYS A 22 -11.28 -10.59 8.06
N ALA A 23 -10.65 -9.42 8.12
CA ALA A 23 -11.27 -8.15 7.70
C ALA A 23 -11.62 -8.17 6.20
N THR A 24 -10.70 -8.68 5.37
CA THR A 24 -10.92 -8.82 3.93
C THR A 24 -11.99 -9.88 3.64
N ALA A 25 -12.05 -10.98 4.39
CA ALA A 25 -13.11 -11.98 4.24
C ALA A 25 -14.50 -11.44 4.61
N LEU A 26 -14.59 -10.59 5.64
CA LEU A 26 -15.84 -9.95 6.05
C LEU A 26 -16.28 -8.85 5.08
N GLN A 27 -15.33 -8.14 4.46
CA GLN A 27 -15.62 -7.09 3.48
C GLN A 27 -14.62 -7.17 2.29
N PRO A 28 -14.87 -8.05 1.31
CA PRO A 28 -13.90 -8.40 0.27
C PRO A 28 -13.57 -7.29 -0.74
N ASN A 29 -14.43 -6.29 -0.86
CA ASN A 29 -14.28 -5.18 -1.81
C ASN A 29 -13.99 -3.85 -1.12
N GLN A 30 -13.33 -3.87 0.04
CA GLN A 30 -12.95 -2.67 0.78
C GLN A 30 -11.47 -2.34 0.56
N PRO A 31 -11.14 -1.31 -0.22
CA PRO A 31 -9.76 -0.96 -0.58
C PRO A 31 -8.84 -0.76 0.63
N ALA A 32 -9.37 -0.21 1.72
CA ALA A 32 -8.61 -0.01 2.95
C ALA A 32 -8.12 -1.33 3.59
N PHE A 33 -8.94 -2.38 3.59
CA PHE A 33 -8.54 -3.69 4.10
C PHE A 33 -7.56 -4.40 3.17
N MET A 34 -7.78 -4.24 1.86
CA MET A 34 -6.90 -4.77 0.83
C MET A 34 -5.51 -4.14 0.92
N ASP A 35 -5.43 -2.82 1.04
CA ASP A 35 -4.19 -2.05 1.24
C ASP A 35 -3.42 -2.53 2.48
N THR A 36 -4.12 -2.69 3.60
CA THR A 36 -3.52 -3.21 4.83
C THR A 36 -2.98 -4.63 4.66
N LEU A 37 -3.76 -5.51 4.03
CA LEU A 37 -3.35 -6.90 3.77
C LEU A 37 -2.14 -6.96 2.84
N ALA A 38 -2.14 -6.19 1.76
CA ALA A 38 -1.03 -6.12 0.82
C ALA A 38 0.26 -5.62 1.49
N MET A 39 0.18 -4.60 2.33
CA MET A 39 1.33 -4.12 3.09
C MET A 39 1.88 -5.18 4.06
N ILE A 40 1.03 -5.96 4.73
CA ILE A 40 1.45 -7.09 5.57
C ILE A 40 2.17 -8.15 4.73
N LEU A 41 1.58 -8.53 3.61
CA LEU A 41 2.15 -9.55 2.71
C LEU A 41 3.50 -9.08 2.14
N GLY A 42 3.61 -7.81 1.76
CA GLY A 42 4.87 -7.22 1.30
C GLY A 42 5.95 -7.20 2.36
N ASN A 43 5.60 -6.98 3.64
CA ASN A 43 6.55 -7.10 4.76
C ASN A 43 7.00 -8.54 5.02
N LYS A 44 6.15 -9.52 4.70
CA LYS A 44 6.47 -10.95 4.79
C LYS A 44 7.27 -11.49 3.60
N GLY A 45 7.49 -10.68 2.57
CA GLY A 45 8.15 -11.10 1.33
C GLY A 45 7.21 -11.76 0.32
N GLU A 46 5.90 -11.86 0.60
CA GLU A 46 4.88 -12.35 -0.33
C GLU A 46 4.50 -11.28 -1.38
N LEU A 47 5.51 -10.78 -2.10
CA LEU A 47 5.42 -9.58 -2.93
C LEU A 47 4.45 -9.74 -4.11
N ASN A 48 4.39 -10.92 -4.73
CA ASN A 48 3.46 -11.17 -5.84
C ASN A 48 2.00 -11.02 -5.39
N LYS A 49 1.65 -11.62 -4.24
CA LYS A 49 0.31 -11.56 -3.68
C LYS A 49 -0.04 -10.14 -3.18
N ALA A 50 0.94 -9.46 -2.57
CA ALA A 50 0.79 -8.07 -2.16
C ALA A 50 0.45 -7.16 -3.36
N LEU A 51 1.23 -7.25 -4.44
CA LEU A 51 1.01 -6.45 -5.64
C LEU A 51 -0.34 -6.76 -6.31
N GLU A 52 -0.77 -8.03 -6.33
CA GLU A 52 -2.08 -8.38 -6.89
C GLU A 52 -3.23 -7.73 -6.11
N ILE A 53 -3.19 -7.83 -4.78
CA ILE A 53 -4.24 -7.27 -3.90
C ILE A 53 -4.24 -5.73 -3.98
N GLU A 54 -3.07 -5.10 -3.95
CA GLU A 54 -2.93 -3.65 -4.01
C GLU A 54 -3.47 -3.08 -5.33
N LYS A 55 -3.17 -3.75 -6.46
CA LYS A 55 -3.70 -3.37 -7.77
C LYS A 55 -5.23 -3.44 -7.82
N LYS A 56 -5.82 -4.46 -7.19
CA LYS A 56 -7.29 -4.55 -7.06
C LYS A 56 -7.83 -3.42 -6.18
N ALA A 57 -7.15 -3.06 -5.09
CA ALA A 57 -7.54 -1.94 -4.24
C ALA A 57 -7.57 -0.62 -5.02
N ILE A 58 -6.55 -0.36 -5.85
CA ILE A 58 -6.49 0.83 -6.72
C ILE A 58 -7.57 0.79 -7.80
N ALA A 59 -7.88 -0.38 -8.37
CA ALA A 59 -8.95 -0.50 -9.36
C ALA A 59 -10.33 -0.15 -8.76
N LEU A 60 -10.55 -0.46 -7.49
CA LEU A 60 -11.78 -0.12 -6.76
C LEU A 60 -11.82 1.35 -6.32
N GLN A 61 -10.67 1.94 -6.00
CA GLN A 61 -10.59 3.34 -5.58
C GLN A 61 -9.36 4.06 -6.18
N PRO A 62 -9.44 4.46 -7.46
CA PRO A 62 -8.29 4.99 -8.19
C PRO A 62 -7.81 6.36 -7.70
N ASP A 63 -8.67 7.08 -6.98
CA ASP A 63 -8.46 8.44 -6.50
C ASP A 63 -7.91 8.50 -5.07
N GLN A 64 -7.28 7.43 -4.58
CA GLN A 64 -6.63 7.40 -3.26
C GLN A 64 -5.10 7.47 -3.38
N PRO A 65 -4.49 8.65 -3.15
CA PRO A 65 -3.04 8.81 -3.20
C PRO A 65 -2.28 7.90 -2.21
N GLY A 66 -2.87 7.60 -1.05
CA GLY A 66 -2.25 6.73 -0.05
C GLY A 66 -2.02 5.31 -0.55
N ILE A 67 -3.01 4.72 -1.23
CA ILE A 67 -2.92 3.36 -1.78
C ILE A 67 -1.90 3.34 -2.95
N ARG A 68 -1.88 4.37 -3.79
CA ARG A 68 -0.85 4.51 -4.85
C ARG A 68 0.57 4.60 -4.29
N LEU A 69 0.75 5.29 -3.16
CA LEU A 69 2.04 5.36 -2.48
C LEU A 69 2.47 3.98 -1.94
N ASN A 70 1.54 3.22 -1.36
CA ASN A 70 1.80 1.86 -0.90
C ASN A 70 2.12 0.91 -2.06
N LEU A 71 1.43 1.02 -3.19
CA LEU A 71 1.80 0.30 -4.42
C LEU A 71 3.23 0.63 -4.87
N ALA A 72 3.62 1.91 -4.86
CA ALA A 72 4.99 2.29 -5.20
C ALA A 72 6.02 1.65 -4.26
N LYS A 73 5.73 1.60 -2.96
CA LYS A 73 6.58 0.95 -1.95
C LYS A 73 6.68 -0.56 -2.17
N LEU A 74 5.57 -1.22 -2.53
CA LEU A 74 5.58 -2.64 -2.89
C LEU A 74 6.39 -2.90 -4.15
N TYR A 75 6.30 -2.04 -5.17
CA TYR A 75 7.13 -2.13 -6.37
C TYR A 75 8.62 -1.99 -6.05
N ILE A 76 9.01 -1.05 -5.18
CA ILE A 76 10.40 -0.90 -4.73
C ILE A 76 10.88 -2.20 -4.08
N LYS A 77 10.11 -2.77 -3.15
CA LYS A 77 10.44 -4.03 -2.48
C LYS A 77 10.55 -5.21 -3.45
N ALA A 78 9.76 -5.20 -4.53
CA ALA A 78 9.80 -6.20 -5.59
C ALA A 78 10.91 -5.98 -6.64
N GLY A 79 11.76 -4.96 -6.47
CA GLY A 79 12.79 -4.61 -7.46
C GLY A 79 12.22 -4.00 -8.74
N GLN A 80 10.94 -3.63 -8.76
CA GLN A 80 10.22 -3.08 -9.92
C GLN A 80 10.32 -1.54 -9.94
N GLY A 81 11.53 -1.00 -9.88
CA GLY A 81 11.80 0.43 -9.73
C GLY A 81 11.17 1.31 -10.82
N ALA A 82 11.08 0.83 -12.06
CA ALA A 82 10.44 1.56 -13.16
C ALA A 82 8.94 1.80 -12.92
N LEU A 83 8.24 0.80 -12.38
CA LEU A 83 6.81 0.91 -12.03
C LEU A 83 6.62 1.81 -10.81
N ALA A 84 7.47 1.67 -9.79
CA ALA A 84 7.46 2.56 -8.62
C ALA A 84 7.63 4.03 -9.03
N LYS A 85 8.62 4.33 -9.88
CA LYS A 85 8.89 5.69 -10.37
C LYS A 85 7.71 6.28 -11.13
N THR A 86 6.94 5.45 -11.83
CA THR A 86 5.73 5.89 -12.54
C THR A 86 4.65 6.35 -11.56
N GLU A 87 4.33 5.54 -10.55
CA GLU A 87 3.34 5.89 -9.52
C GLU A 87 3.78 7.13 -8.72
N LEU A 88 5.06 7.18 -8.30
CA LEU A 88 5.59 8.31 -7.55
C LEU A 88 5.58 9.62 -8.34
N LYS A 89 5.83 9.58 -9.65
CA LYS A 89 5.72 10.78 -10.50
C LYS A 89 4.28 11.28 -10.59
N GLN A 90 3.29 10.40 -10.62
CA GLN A 90 1.89 10.80 -10.59
C GLN A 90 1.54 11.46 -9.25
N LEU A 91 1.99 10.86 -8.15
CA LEU A 91 1.81 11.41 -6.81
C LEU A 91 2.50 12.77 -6.65
N ALA A 92 3.71 12.94 -7.17
CA ALA A 92 4.46 14.20 -7.10
C ALA A 92 3.69 15.38 -7.71
N ARG A 93 2.89 15.14 -8.76
CA ARG A 93 2.04 16.17 -9.40
C ARG A 93 0.93 16.70 -8.50
N LEU A 94 0.54 15.95 -7.46
CA LEU A 94 -0.46 16.41 -6.49
C LEU A 94 0.07 17.55 -5.61
N GLY A 95 1.40 17.71 -5.52
CA GLY A 95 2.03 18.73 -4.69
C GLY A 95 1.57 18.68 -3.24
N THR A 96 1.55 19.83 -2.57
CA THR A 96 1.21 19.98 -1.14
C THR A 96 -0.18 19.49 -0.75
N LYS A 97 -1.06 19.21 -1.71
CA LYS A 97 -2.37 18.61 -1.45
C LYS A 97 -2.28 17.17 -0.95
N PHE A 98 -1.17 16.48 -1.23
CA PHE A 98 -0.91 15.14 -0.72
C PHE A 98 0.03 15.19 0.48
N ALA A 99 -0.46 14.79 1.66
CA ALA A 99 0.34 14.78 2.89
C ALA A 99 1.62 13.93 2.79
N GLY A 100 1.62 12.89 1.94
CA GLY A 100 2.76 12.02 1.71
C GLY A 100 3.84 12.58 0.77
N GLN A 101 3.82 13.86 0.40
CA GLN A 101 4.79 14.39 -0.58
C GLN A 101 6.25 14.29 -0.17
N ALA A 102 6.55 14.48 1.12
CA ALA A 102 7.91 14.33 1.61
C ALA A 102 8.42 12.91 1.32
N GLU A 103 7.62 11.89 1.63
CA GLU A 103 7.94 10.49 1.36
C GLU A 103 8.07 10.22 -0.15
N VAL A 104 7.19 10.78 -0.98
CA VAL A 104 7.29 10.65 -2.46
C VAL A 104 8.62 11.16 -2.98
N GLY A 105 9.05 12.34 -2.50
CA GLY A 105 10.33 12.94 -2.89
C GLY A 105 11.53 12.09 -2.48
N GLU A 106 11.52 11.55 -1.27
CA GLU A 106 12.59 10.67 -0.78
C GLU A 106 12.66 9.35 -1.55
N LEU A 107 11.53 8.71 -1.81
CA LEU A 107 11.48 7.46 -2.60
C LEU A 107 11.90 7.67 -4.05
N LEU A 108 11.61 8.84 -4.65
CA LEU A 108 12.09 9.16 -6.00
C LEU A 108 13.60 9.35 -6.07
N LYS A 109 14.24 9.84 -5.01
CA LYS A 109 15.71 9.99 -4.95
C LYS A 109 16.42 8.65 -4.79
N SER A 110 15.76 7.67 -4.17
CA SER A 110 16.31 6.33 -3.96
C SER A 110 16.17 5.39 -5.17
N LEU A 111 15.62 5.86 -6.30
CA LEU A 111 15.27 5.09 -7.50
C LEU A 111 15.98 5.58 -8.78
#